data_AF-A0A2J4Z8A9-F1
#
_entry.id   AF-A0A2J4Z8A9-F1
#
_cell.length_a   1.000
_cell.length_b   1.000
_cell.length_c   1.000
_cell.angle_alpha   90.00
_cell.angle_beta   90.00
_cell.angle_gamma   90.00
#
_symmetry.space_group_name_H-M   'P 1'
#
loop_
_entity.id
_entity.type
_entity.pdbx_description
1 polymer ?
#
loop_
_entity_poly.entity_id
_entity_poly.type
_entity_poly.pdbx_seq_one_letter_code
_entity_poly.pdbx_strand_id
1 'polypeptide(L)'
;MLTSFNVLTPGNIRFGRGLARSAAPWLAARSAQILLIHGASLQRAAFLLSELHAHQLNVTTLSVAHEPDLQDIERGVRLAREKGVGAVVSLGGGAVIDAGKAIAALVPAQGPAIEYLEVVGTGRLLEANPLPFVAIPTTAGTGAEVTKNAVINVPEQQRKVSLRDDRMLPDLAIVDPSLTDNTPRAVTLASGLDALTQVIEPWLCARANPFTDALCREAIPRGIKALRTCLLYTS
;
A
#
# COMPACT_ATOMS: atom_id res chain seq x y z
N MET A 1 -9.30 33.70 -6.16
CA MET A 1 -8.41 33.08 -7.15
C MET A 1 -8.17 31.64 -6.71
N LEU A 2 -8.17 30.68 -7.63
CA LEU A 2 -7.80 29.30 -7.32
C LEU A 2 -6.29 29.22 -7.12
N THR A 3 -5.87 28.69 -5.97
CA THR A 3 -4.45 28.36 -5.72
C THR A 3 -4.03 27.25 -6.68
N SER A 4 -2.79 27.30 -7.19
CA SER A 4 -2.26 26.21 -8.01
C SER A 4 -2.18 24.92 -7.19
N PHE A 5 -2.51 23.79 -7.81
CA PHE A 5 -2.41 22.47 -7.18
C PHE A 5 -1.95 21.43 -8.21
N ASN A 6 -1.35 20.34 -7.72
CA ASN A 6 -0.95 19.19 -8.50
C ASN A 6 -1.67 17.94 -7.97
N VAL A 7 -2.06 17.04 -8.86
CA VAL A 7 -2.70 15.77 -8.51
C VAL A 7 -1.83 14.63 -9.01
N LEU A 8 -1.39 13.80 -8.07
CA LEU A 8 -0.62 12.60 -8.34
C LEU A 8 -1.44 11.40 -7.84
N THR A 9 -1.60 10.40 -8.69
CA THR A 9 -2.38 9.18 -8.45
C THR A 9 -1.74 8.03 -9.22
N PRO A 10 -1.92 6.76 -8.82
CA PRO A 10 -1.51 5.63 -9.64
C PRO A 10 -2.05 5.74 -11.07
N GLY A 11 -1.19 5.46 -12.06
CA GLY A 11 -1.59 5.46 -13.47
C GLY A 11 -2.57 4.34 -13.84
N ASN A 12 -2.75 3.34 -12.95
CA ASN A 12 -3.64 2.21 -13.17
C ASN A 12 -4.32 1.79 -11.86
N ILE A 13 -5.64 1.98 -11.78
CA ILE A 13 -6.48 1.56 -10.66
C ILE A 13 -7.54 0.61 -11.20
N ARG A 14 -7.62 -0.60 -10.65
CA ARG A 14 -8.61 -1.62 -10.97
C ARG A 14 -9.52 -1.82 -9.77
N PHE A 15 -10.80 -1.51 -9.91
CA PHE A 15 -11.80 -1.72 -8.86
C PHE A 15 -12.82 -2.77 -9.30
N GLY A 16 -13.02 -3.80 -8.49
CA GLY A 16 -14.03 -4.83 -8.79
C GLY A 16 -13.76 -6.17 -8.12
N ARG A 17 -14.84 -6.93 -7.89
CA ARG A 17 -14.76 -8.24 -7.24
C ARG A 17 -14.06 -9.25 -8.15
N GLY A 18 -13.11 -10.00 -7.59
CA GLY A 18 -12.31 -11.01 -8.29
C GLY A 18 -11.14 -10.45 -9.11
N LEU A 19 -10.96 -9.12 -9.18
CA LEU A 19 -9.91 -8.50 -9.98
C LEU A 19 -8.50 -8.71 -9.41
N ALA A 20 -8.34 -9.13 -8.15
CA ALA A 20 -7.03 -9.40 -7.58
C ALA A 20 -6.22 -10.44 -8.40
N ARG A 21 -6.90 -11.37 -9.09
CA ARG A 21 -6.26 -12.35 -9.99
C ARG A 21 -5.57 -11.71 -11.20
N SER A 22 -6.02 -10.52 -11.61
CA SER A 22 -5.42 -9.78 -12.72
C SER A 22 -4.01 -9.22 -12.42
N ALA A 23 -3.53 -9.36 -11.17
CA ALA A 23 -2.16 -9.02 -10.79
C ALA A 23 -1.13 -9.94 -11.46
N ALA A 24 -1.38 -11.25 -11.51
CA ALA A 24 -0.42 -12.23 -12.02
C ALA A 24 -0.01 -11.99 -13.49
N PRO A 25 -0.94 -11.85 -14.46
CA PRO A 25 -0.55 -11.56 -15.85
C PRO A 25 0.15 -10.19 -15.99
N TRP A 26 -0.17 -9.22 -15.13
CA TRP A 26 0.48 -7.92 -15.15
C TRP A 26 1.94 -8.01 -14.63
N LEU A 27 2.18 -8.80 -13.59
CA LEU A 27 3.52 -9.05 -13.02
C LEU A 27 4.38 -9.87 -13.97
N ALA A 28 3.79 -10.88 -14.63
CA ALA A 28 4.49 -11.73 -15.60
C ALA A 28 5.10 -10.94 -16.77
N ALA A 29 4.49 -9.82 -17.15
CA ALA A 29 5.01 -8.93 -18.19
C ALA A 29 6.23 -8.07 -17.74
N ARG A 30 6.65 -8.16 -16.48
CA ARG A 30 7.69 -7.29 -15.88
C ARG A 30 8.87 -8.07 -15.35
N SER A 31 8.62 -9.16 -14.63
CA SER A 31 9.68 -9.99 -14.07
C SER A 31 9.21 -11.41 -13.83
N ALA A 32 10.13 -12.37 -13.98
CA ALA A 32 9.93 -13.74 -13.55
C ALA A 32 10.17 -13.93 -12.04
N GLN A 33 10.83 -12.98 -11.36
CA GLN A 33 11.18 -13.05 -9.93
C GLN A 33 10.32 -12.06 -9.14
N ILE A 34 9.36 -12.58 -8.38
CA ILE A 34 8.34 -11.79 -7.68
C ILE A 34 8.53 -11.88 -6.17
N LEU A 35 8.43 -10.76 -5.47
CA LEU A 35 8.22 -10.75 -4.02
C LEU A 35 6.74 -10.54 -3.71
N LEU A 36 6.12 -11.54 -3.10
CA LEU A 36 4.76 -11.44 -2.55
C LEU A 36 4.84 -11.12 -1.06
N ILE A 37 4.37 -9.94 -0.68
CA ILE A 37 4.30 -9.51 0.71
C ILE A 37 2.86 -9.65 1.19
N HIS A 38 2.68 -10.30 2.32
CA HIS A 38 1.37 -10.61 2.89
C HIS A 38 1.32 -10.31 4.39
N GLY A 39 0.11 -10.35 4.97
CA GLY A 39 -0.09 -10.22 6.42
C GLY A 39 0.49 -11.41 7.20
N ALA A 40 0.22 -11.48 8.51
CA ALA A 40 0.77 -12.52 9.41
C ALA A 40 0.65 -13.97 8.89
N SER A 41 -0.42 -14.29 8.16
CA SER A 41 -0.65 -15.59 7.52
C SER A 41 -0.78 -15.45 6.00
N LEU A 42 -0.19 -16.41 5.28
CA LEU A 42 -0.28 -16.52 3.83
C LEU A 42 -1.69 -16.90 3.35
N GLN A 43 -2.57 -17.39 4.23
CA GLN A 43 -3.87 -17.96 3.86
C GLN A 43 -4.71 -17.06 2.95
N ARG A 44 -4.79 -15.76 3.25
CA ARG A 44 -5.55 -14.79 2.42
C ARG A 44 -4.89 -14.49 1.08
N ALA A 45 -3.58 -14.71 0.96
CA ALA A 45 -2.81 -14.52 -0.26
C ALA A 45 -2.60 -15.83 -1.05
N ALA A 46 -3.05 -16.98 -0.54
CA ALA A 46 -2.81 -18.30 -1.14
C ALA A 46 -3.38 -18.41 -2.56
N PHE A 47 -4.52 -17.78 -2.82
CA PHE A 47 -5.09 -17.72 -4.17
C PHE A 47 -4.15 -17.00 -5.12
N LEU A 48 -3.59 -15.85 -4.71
CA LEU A 48 -2.68 -15.06 -5.54
C LEU A 48 -1.36 -15.80 -5.76
N LEU A 49 -0.82 -16.44 -4.73
CA LEU A 49 0.37 -17.28 -4.88
C LEU A 49 0.15 -18.39 -5.91
N SER A 50 -1.02 -19.04 -5.88
CA SER A 50 -1.38 -20.08 -6.85
C SER A 50 -1.48 -19.53 -8.28
N GLU A 51 -2.08 -18.36 -8.46
CA GLU A 51 -2.14 -17.66 -9.76
C GLU A 51 -0.74 -17.28 -10.27
N LEU A 52 0.13 -16.74 -9.41
CA LEU A 52 1.51 -16.39 -9.78
C LEU A 52 2.30 -17.63 -10.25
N HIS A 53 2.15 -18.77 -9.58
CA HIS A 53 2.76 -20.03 -10.01
C HIS A 53 2.15 -20.58 -11.31
N ALA A 54 0.83 -20.44 -11.52
CA ALA A 54 0.19 -20.82 -12.77
C ALA A 54 0.72 -20.02 -13.97
N HIS A 55 1.18 -18.78 -13.72
CA HIS A 55 1.90 -17.93 -14.67
C HIS A 55 3.42 -18.20 -14.73
N GLN A 56 3.91 -19.29 -14.13
CA GLN A 56 5.32 -19.72 -14.16
C GLN A 56 6.29 -18.69 -13.53
N LEU A 57 5.80 -17.90 -12.57
CA LEU A 57 6.62 -16.93 -11.84
C LEU A 57 7.28 -17.59 -10.63
N ASN A 58 8.53 -17.23 -10.39
CA ASN A 58 9.26 -17.62 -9.19
C ASN A 58 8.91 -16.64 -8.07
N VAL A 59 8.20 -17.11 -7.04
CA VAL A 59 7.67 -16.25 -5.98
C VAL A 59 8.42 -16.47 -4.68
N THR A 60 9.00 -15.40 -4.14
CA THR A 60 9.47 -15.32 -2.76
C THR A 60 8.39 -14.67 -1.92
N THR A 61 8.08 -15.22 -0.73
CA THR A 61 7.07 -14.66 0.18
C THR A 61 7.71 -13.97 1.38
N LEU A 62 7.13 -12.85 1.81
CA LEU A 62 7.50 -12.15 3.04
C LEU A 62 6.25 -11.83 3.87
N SER A 63 6.25 -12.22 5.14
CA SER A 63 5.15 -11.95 6.08
C SER A 63 5.40 -10.65 6.85
N VAL A 64 4.38 -9.82 6.98
CA VAL A 64 4.36 -8.59 7.78
C VAL A 64 3.15 -8.66 8.72
N ALA A 65 3.40 -8.92 10.00
CA ALA A 65 2.36 -9.14 11.01
C ALA A 65 2.03 -7.89 11.84
N HIS A 66 2.86 -6.87 11.77
CA HIS A 66 2.75 -5.62 12.53
C HIS A 66 3.10 -4.42 11.64
N GLU A 67 3.05 -3.22 12.20
CA GLU A 67 3.62 -2.05 11.54
C GLU A 67 5.11 -2.29 11.26
N PRO A 68 5.59 -2.13 10.02
CA PRO A 68 6.96 -2.45 9.67
C PRO A 68 7.91 -1.45 10.33
N ASP A 69 8.98 -1.96 10.93
CA ASP A 69 10.10 -1.14 11.36
C ASP A 69 11.24 -1.11 10.34
N LEU A 70 12.25 -0.28 10.58
CA LEU A 70 13.41 -0.18 9.71
C LEU A 70 14.11 -1.54 9.49
N GLN A 71 14.18 -2.38 10.52
CA GLN A 71 14.85 -3.68 10.42
C GLN A 71 14.07 -4.66 9.54
N ASP A 72 12.73 -4.62 9.59
CA ASP A 72 11.88 -5.39 8.69
C ASP A 72 12.11 -5.00 7.23
N ILE A 73 12.17 -3.70 6.96
CA ILE A 73 12.42 -3.18 5.61
C ILE A 73 13.81 -3.61 5.13
N GLU A 74 14.84 -3.44 5.94
CA GLU A 74 16.21 -3.86 5.58
C GLU A 74 16.32 -5.36 5.33
N ARG A 75 15.63 -6.19 6.14
CA ARG A 75 15.56 -7.64 5.94
C ARG A 75 14.87 -7.98 4.62
N GLY A 76 13.75 -7.32 4.33
CA GLY A 76 13.02 -7.48 3.07
C GLY A 76 13.85 -7.06 1.85
N VAL A 77 14.58 -5.96 1.93
CA VAL A 77 15.49 -5.48 0.87
C VAL A 77 16.62 -6.48 0.63
N ARG A 78 17.27 -6.98 1.68
CA ARG A 78 18.32 -8.02 1.53
C ARG A 78 17.79 -9.27 0.86
N LEU A 79 16.65 -9.79 1.34
CA LEU A 79 16.00 -10.96 0.75
C LEU A 79 15.68 -10.74 -0.74
N ALA A 80 15.10 -9.59 -1.08
CA ALA A 80 14.74 -9.26 -2.45
C ALA A 80 15.96 -9.18 -3.37
N ARG A 81 17.08 -8.59 -2.91
CA ARG A 81 18.34 -8.54 -3.64
C ARG A 81 18.95 -9.93 -3.83
N GLU A 82 19.02 -10.74 -2.77
CA GLU A 82 19.56 -12.11 -2.81
C GLU A 82 18.78 -13.01 -3.77
N LYS A 83 17.46 -12.81 -3.88
CA LYS A 83 16.59 -13.56 -4.79
C LYS A 83 16.49 -12.96 -6.19
N GLY A 84 17.13 -11.82 -6.44
CA GLY A 84 17.04 -11.13 -7.73
C GLY A 84 15.61 -10.72 -8.10
N VAL A 85 14.81 -10.31 -7.10
CA VAL A 85 13.43 -9.85 -7.29
C VAL A 85 13.40 -8.67 -8.25
N GLY A 86 12.54 -8.75 -9.27
CA GLY A 86 12.35 -7.68 -10.25
C GLY A 86 10.98 -7.02 -10.21
N ALA A 87 10.04 -7.52 -9.39
CA ALA A 87 8.76 -6.85 -9.12
C ALA A 87 8.20 -7.27 -7.76
N VAL A 88 7.41 -6.39 -7.14
CA VAL A 88 6.85 -6.59 -5.80
C VAL A 88 5.32 -6.50 -5.86
N VAL A 89 4.63 -7.37 -5.14
CA VAL A 89 3.18 -7.31 -4.93
C VAL A 89 2.85 -7.43 -3.45
N SER A 90 2.10 -6.46 -2.94
CA SER A 90 1.59 -6.47 -1.56
C SER A 90 0.11 -6.80 -1.55
N LEU A 91 -0.27 -7.81 -0.76
CA LEU A 91 -1.67 -8.15 -0.47
C LEU A 91 -1.89 -8.12 1.05
N GLY A 92 -2.54 -7.07 1.55
CA GLY A 92 -2.72 -6.90 2.99
C GLY A 92 -3.33 -5.56 3.39
N GLY A 93 -3.16 -5.16 4.65
CA GLY A 93 -3.52 -3.82 5.12
C GLY A 93 -2.44 -2.79 4.79
N GLY A 94 -2.62 -1.56 5.29
CA GLY A 94 -1.67 -0.46 5.07
C GLY A 94 -0.21 -0.81 5.40
N ALA A 95 0.03 -1.49 6.53
CA ALA A 95 1.37 -1.94 6.92
C ALA A 95 2.07 -2.84 5.89
N VAL A 96 1.33 -3.77 5.28
CA VAL A 96 1.84 -4.69 4.25
C VAL A 96 2.14 -3.94 2.94
N ILE A 97 1.31 -2.97 2.59
CA ILE A 97 1.48 -2.14 1.39
C ILE A 97 2.66 -1.18 1.57
N ASP A 98 2.79 -0.56 2.74
CA ASP A 98 3.90 0.35 3.05
C ASP A 98 5.24 -0.40 3.09
N ALA A 99 5.28 -1.60 3.67
CA ALA A 99 6.47 -2.46 3.60
C ALA A 99 6.86 -2.76 2.15
N GLY A 100 5.89 -3.09 1.29
CA GLY A 100 6.16 -3.37 -0.12
C GLY A 100 6.63 -2.18 -0.92
N LYS A 101 6.02 -1.00 -0.72
CA LYS A 101 6.50 0.25 -1.34
C LYS A 101 7.94 0.55 -0.92
N ALA A 102 8.25 0.45 0.37
CA ALA A 102 9.59 0.72 0.88
C ALA A 102 10.62 -0.27 0.34
N ILE A 103 10.31 -1.57 0.34
CA ILE A 103 11.21 -2.59 -0.21
C ILE A 103 11.41 -2.37 -1.72
N ALA A 104 10.34 -2.16 -2.49
CA ALA A 104 10.44 -1.91 -3.93
C ALA A 104 11.29 -0.67 -4.25
N ALA A 105 11.18 0.39 -3.46
CA ALA A 105 11.96 1.61 -3.60
C ALA A 105 13.44 1.42 -3.22
N LEU A 106 13.72 0.66 -2.17
CA LEU A 106 15.06 0.53 -1.59
C LEU A 106 15.88 -0.61 -2.18
N VAL A 107 15.28 -1.60 -2.85
CA VAL A 107 16.02 -2.64 -3.57
C VAL A 107 17.06 -2.06 -4.54
N PRO A 108 16.72 -1.11 -5.43
CA PRO A 108 17.70 -0.51 -6.35
C PRO A 108 18.55 0.62 -5.72
N ALA A 109 18.23 1.06 -4.50
CA ALA A 109 18.92 2.13 -3.81
C ALA A 109 20.34 1.74 -3.36
N GLN A 110 21.28 2.68 -3.35
CA GLN A 110 22.70 2.39 -3.03
C GLN A 110 23.07 2.70 -1.58
N GLY A 111 22.34 3.61 -0.92
CA GLY A 111 22.57 3.99 0.46
C GLY A 111 21.91 3.04 1.48
N PRO A 112 22.23 3.20 2.77
CA PRO A 112 21.50 2.54 3.86
C PRO A 112 20.06 3.08 3.94
N ALA A 113 19.12 2.21 4.30
CA ALA A 113 17.68 2.53 4.29
C ALA A 113 17.33 3.76 5.13
N ILE A 114 18.01 3.96 6.27
CA ILE A 114 17.79 5.10 7.16
C ILE A 114 18.04 6.46 6.49
N GLU A 115 18.98 6.58 5.56
CA GLU A 115 19.30 7.86 4.91
C GLU A 115 18.12 8.40 4.09
N TYR A 116 17.29 7.51 3.55
CA TYR A 116 16.13 7.87 2.73
C TYR A 116 14.91 8.26 3.56
N LEU A 117 14.91 8.01 4.88
CA LEU A 117 13.80 8.38 5.76
C LEU A 117 13.80 9.87 6.07
N GLU A 118 12.62 10.47 6.05
CA GLU A 118 12.46 11.85 6.51
C GLU A 118 12.60 11.96 8.02
N VAL A 119 12.99 13.14 8.50
CA VAL A 119 13.15 13.50 9.92
C VAL A 119 14.32 12.82 10.63
N VAL A 120 14.54 11.53 10.40
CA VAL A 120 15.56 10.72 11.09
C VAL A 120 16.77 10.38 10.22
N GLY A 121 16.59 10.41 8.90
CA GLY A 121 17.66 10.37 7.91
C GLY A 121 17.95 11.75 7.34
N THR A 122 18.63 11.76 6.19
CA THR A 122 18.91 12.98 5.43
C THR A 122 17.81 13.33 4.42
N GLY A 123 16.79 12.46 4.27
CA GLY A 123 15.80 12.58 3.21
C GLY A 123 16.42 12.40 1.82
N ARG A 124 17.43 11.53 1.72
CA ARG A 124 18.15 11.24 0.48
C ARG A 124 17.17 10.85 -0.63
N LEU A 125 17.36 11.41 -1.83
CA LEU A 125 16.52 11.09 -2.99
C LEU A 125 16.90 9.70 -3.54
N LEU A 126 15.90 8.95 -4.03
CA LEU A 126 16.14 7.68 -4.70
C LEU A 126 16.90 7.90 -6.01
N GLU A 127 18.05 7.25 -6.16
CA GLU A 127 18.91 7.38 -7.33
C GLU A 127 18.40 6.60 -8.54
N ALA A 128 17.59 5.57 -8.29
CA ALA A 128 17.00 4.71 -9.30
C ALA A 128 15.49 4.65 -9.13
N ASN A 129 14.79 4.26 -10.20
CA ASN A 129 13.35 4.02 -10.12
C ASN A 129 13.08 2.80 -9.22
N PRO A 130 12.05 2.86 -8.35
CA PRO A 130 11.57 1.68 -7.63
C PRO A 130 11.29 0.50 -8.57
N LEU A 131 11.37 -0.71 -8.02
CA LEU A 131 10.88 -1.89 -8.72
C LEU A 131 9.38 -1.74 -9.03
N PRO A 132 8.88 -2.31 -10.15
CA PRO A 132 7.45 -2.36 -10.42
C PRO A 132 6.66 -2.90 -9.22
N PHE A 133 5.64 -2.16 -8.80
CA PHE A 133 4.90 -2.42 -7.57
C PHE A 133 3.38 -2.53 -7.79
N VAL A 134 2.80 -3.59 -7.23
CA VAL A 134 1.35 -3.83 -7.20
C VAL A 134 0.83 -3.76 -5.76
N ALA A 135 -0.19 -2.92 -5.52
CA ALA A 135 -0.85 -2.81 -4.22
C ALA A 135 -2.27 -3.41 -4.27
N ILE A 136 -2.56 -4.34 -3.37
CA ILE A 136 -3.85 -5.03 -3.25
C ILE A 136 -4.35 -4.91 -1.80
N PRO A 137 -5.11 -3.85 -1.46
CA PRO A 137 -5.62 -3.66 -0.12
C PRO A 137 -6.66 -4.72 0.26
N THR A 138 -6.61 -5.15 1.52
CA THR A 138 -7.57 -6.08 2.13
C THR A 138 -8.36 -5.43 3.28
N THR A 139 -8.21 -4.11 3.43
CA THR A 139 -8.88 -3.26 4.41
C THR A 139 -9.36 -1.99 3.70
N ALA A 140 -10.56 -1.50 4.03
CA ALA A 140 -11.08 -0.24 3.50
C ALA A 140 -10.78 0.89 4.50
N GLY A 141 -9.56 1.43 4.44
CA GLY A 141 -9.07 2.41 5.42
C GLY A 141 -7.98 3.32 4.87
N THR A 142 -6.74 2.88 4.97
CA THR A 142 -5.54 3.74 4.89
C THR A 142 -5.28 4.41 3.53
N GLY A 143 -5.91 3.94 2.45
CA GLY A 143 -5.64 4.41 1.08
C GLY A 143 -4.19 4.21 0.63
N ALA A 144 -3.42 3.33 1.30
CA ALA A 144 -1.99 3.15 1.06
C ALA A 144 -1.67 2.73 -0.39
N GLU A 145 -2.63 2.11 -1.08
CA GLU A 145 -2.58 1.72 -2.48
C GLU A 145 -2.64 2.89 -3.48
N VAL A 146 -2.98 4.11 -3.03
CA VAL A 146 -3.03 5.32 -3.85
C VAL A 146 -2.14 6.45 -3.32
N THR A 147 -1.23 6.14 -2.39
CA THR A 147 -0.28 7.12 -1.84
C THR A 147 1.17 6.79 -2.19
N LYS A 148 1.99 7.85 -2.19
CA LYS A 148 3.43 7.79 -2.46
C LYS A 148 4.31 7.62 -1.22
N ASN A 149 3.69 7.52 -0.04
CA ASN A 149 4.40 7.43 1.24
C ASN A 149 4.41 5.98 1.70
N ALA A 150 5.51 5.53 2.30
CA ALA A 150 5.56 4.32 3.10
C ALA A 150 5.86 4.72 4.55
N VAL A 151 4.94 4.42 5.48
CA VAL A 151 5.13 4.71 6.90
C VAL A 151 5.95 3.57 7.53
N ILE A 152 7.04 3.94 8.19
CA ILE A 152 8.00 3.02 8.80
C ILE A 152 8.19 3.45 10.27
N ASN A 153 8.14 2.48 11.17
CA ASN A 153 8.41 2.71 12.59
C ASN A 153 9.92 2.72 12.84
N VAL A 154 10.41 3.65 13.68
CA VAL A 154 11.81 3.71 14.12
C VAL A 154 11.83 3.65 15.65
N PRO A 155 11.86 2.43 16.24
CA PRO A 155 11.73 2.24 17.67
C PRO A 155 12.78 2.98 18.49
N GLU A 156 14.03 3.02 18.01
CA GLU A 156 15.15 3.70 18.68
C GLU A 156 14.89 5.21 18.87
N GLN A 157 14.07 5.80 18.01
CA GLN A 157 13.72 7.22 18.07
C GLN A 157 12.26 7.46 18.49
N GLN A 158 11.50 6.40 18.81
CA GLN A 158 10.09 6.46 19.22
C GLN A 158 9.22 7.26 18.24
N ARG A 159 9.49 7.13 16.92
CA ARG A 159 8.85 7.92 15.87
C ARG A 159 8.39 7.06 14.71
N LYS A 160 7.24 7.45 14.14
CA LYS A 160 6.81 7.02 12.80
C LYS A 160 7.32 8.02 11.79
N VAL A 161 8.04 7.52 10.79
CA VAL A 161 8.64 8.33 9.74
C VAL A 161 8.16 7.83 8.38
N SER A 162 8.27 8.67 7.36
CA SER A 162 7.88 8.29 6.01
C SER A 162 9.10 8.24 5.11
N LEU A 163 9.16 7.19 4.28
CA LEU A 163 9.86 7.24 3.01
C LEU A 163 8.87 7.73 1.95
N ARG A 164 9.23 8.75 1.18
CA ARG A 164 8.34 9.28 0.13
C ARG A 164 9.10 9.72 -1.10
N ASP A 165 8.56 9.38 -2.26
CA ASP A 165 9.01 9.83 -3.58
C ASP A 165 7.82 9.69 -4.54
N ASP A 166 7.63 10.59 -5.50
CA ASP A 166 6.50 10.51 -6.45
C ASP A 166 6.48 9.18 -7.23
N ARG A 167 7.65 8.58 -7.43
CA ARG A 167 7.83 7.28 -8.10
C ARG A 167 7.44 6.08 -7.24
N MET A 168 7.12 6.27 -5.96
CA MET A 168 6.63 5.21 -5.05
C MET A 168 5.12 4.98 -5.14
N LEU A 169 4.40 5.76 -5.95
CA LEU A 169 3.02 5.41 -6.29
C LEU A 169 3.00 4.01 -6.91
N PRO A 170 2.05 3.14 -6.51
CA PRO A 170 1.92 1.84 -7.15
C PRO A 170 1.70 1.98 -8.65
N ASP A 171 2.41 1.18 -9.43
CA ASP A 171 2.17 1.08 -10.87
C ASP A 171 0.80 0.47 -11.17
N LEU A 172 0.31 -0.38 -10.25
CA LEU A 172 -1.03 -0.96 -10.29
C LEU A 172 -1.62 -1.06 -8.88
N ALA A 173 -2.74 -0.38 -8.66
CA ALA A 173 -3.58 -0.57 -7.48
C ALA A 173 -4.80 -1.43 -7.86
N ILE A 174 -5.05 -2.53 -7.12
CA ILE A 174 -6.21 -3.39 -7.33
C ILE A 174 -7.08 -3.42 -6.08
N VAL A 175 -8.19 -2.72 -6.11
CA VAL A 175 -9.18 -2.70 -5.04
C VAL A 175 -10.24 -3.76 -5.33
N ASP A 176 -10.14 -4.91 -4.67
CA ASP A 176 -11.08 -6.01 -4.78
C ASP A 176 -11.93 -6.12 -3.51
N PRO A 177 -13.21 -5.68 -3.53
CA PRO A 177 -14.05 -5.68 -2.34
C PRO A 177 -14.24 -7.07 -1.72
N SER A 178 -14.11 -8.16 -2.50
CA SER A 178 -14.23 -9.51 -1.95
C SER A 178 -13.11 -9.84 -0.97
N LEU A 179 -11.97 -9.16 -1.06
CA LEU A 179 -10.89 -9.31 -0.10
C LEU A 179 -11.19 -8.63 1.23
N THR A 180 -12.22 -7.80 1.33
CA THR A 180 -12.66 -7.20 2.60
C THR A 180 -13.74 -8.03 3.29
N ASP A 181 -14.33 -9.01 2.59
CA ASP A 181 -15.32 -9.92 3.16
C ASP A 181 -14.73 -10.68 4.36
N ASN A 182 -15.54 -10.88 5.40
CA ASN A 182 -15.16 -11.57 6.64
C ASN A 182 -14.00 -10.91 7.42
N THR A 183 -13.63 -9.67 7.08
CA THR A 183 -12.73 -8.88 7.94
C THR A 183 -13.35 -8.73 9.33
N PRO A 184 -12.60 -8.97 10.43
CA PRO A 184 -13.15 -8.86 11.77
C PRO A 184 -13.84 -7.51 11.99
N ARG A 185 -15.01 -7.51 12.64
CA ARG A 185 -15.83 -6.29 12.83
C ARG A 185 -15.03 -5.12 13.39
N ALA A 186 -14.19 -5.37 14.40
CA ALA A 186 -13.34 -4.34 14.99
C ALA A 186 -12.40 -3.69 13.97
N VAL A 187 -11.82 -4.50 13.07
CA VAL A 187 -10.93 -4.03 12.00
C VAL A 187 -11.74 -3.25 10.95
N THR A 188 -12.90 -3.75 10.53
CA THR A 188 -13.77 -3.04 9.56
C THR A 188 -14.22 -1.67 10.08
N LEU A 189 -14.61 -1.58 11.36
CA LEU A 189 -15.03 -0.32 11.96
C LEU A 189 -13.86 0.65 12.14
N ALA A 190 -12.72 0.16 12.64
CA ALA A 190 -11.53 0.98 12.80
C ALA A 190 -11.03 1.52 11.46
N SER A 191 -10.93 0.67 10.43
CA SER A 191 -10.46 1.08 9.10
C SER A 191 -11.46 2.02 8.43
N GLY A 192 -12.77 1.77 8.54
CA GLY A 192 -13.75 2.66 7.93
C GLY A 192 -13.83 4.03 8.61
N LEU A 193 -13.59 4.10 9.92
CA LEU A 193 -13.44 5.37 10.63
C LEU A 193 -12.17 6.13 10.20
N ASP A 194 -11.05 5.43 10.02
CA ASP A 194 -9.82 5.99 9.44
C ASP A 194 -10.09 6.57 8.04
N ALA A 195 -10.74 5.81 7.14
CA ALA A 195 -11.12 6.30 5.81
C ALA A 195 -11.98 7.57 5.87
N LEU A 196 -12.94 7.65 6.81
CA LEU A 196 -13.74 8.86 7.00
C LEU A 196 -12.91 10.05 7.48
N THR A 197 -12.03 9.84 8.45
CA THR A 197 -11.11 10.88 8.92
C THR A 197 -10.28 11.40 7.75
N GLN A 198 -9.73 10.51 6.93
CA GLN A 198 -8.89 10.87 5.79
C GLN A 198 -9.61 11.59 4.64
N VAL A 199 -10.96 11.56 4.58
CA VAL A 199 -11.72 12.41 3.64
C VAL A 199 -12.26 13.69 4.28
N ILE A 200 -12.32 13.76 5.61
CA ILE A 200 -12.72 14.98 6.34
C ILE A 200 -11.53 15.93 6.50
N GLU A 201 -10.34 15.42 6.82
CA GLU A 201 -9.13 16.23 6.96
C GLU A 201 -8.80 17.08 5.73
N PRO A 202 -8.73 16.53 4.50
CA PRO A 202 -8.42 17.34 3.32
C PRO A 202 -9.52 18.36 2.99
N TRP A 203 -10.78 18.09 3.36
CA TRP A 203 -11.89 19.04 3.22
C TRP A 203 -11.74 20.26 4.11
N LEU A 204 -11.12 20.09 5.29
CA LEU A 204 -10.92 21.16 6.27
C LEU A 204 -9.53 21.80 6.19
N CYS A 205 -8.60 21.24 5.40
CA CYS A 205 -7.22 21.67 5.42
C CYS A 205 -7.00 22.99 4.65
N ALA A 206 -5.93 23.72 5.00
CA ALA A 206 -5.54 24.95 4.31
C ALA A 206 -5.10 24.75 2.83
N ARG A 207 -4.95 23.50 2.39
CA ARG A 207 -4.57 23.11 1.02
C ARG A 207 -5.73 22.42 0.26
N ALA A 208 -6.95 22.52 0.77
CA ALA A 208 -8.14 22.06 0.07
C ALA A 208 -8.22 22.70 -1.33
N ASN A 209 -8.67 21.94 -2.31
CA ASN A 209 -8.76 22.38 -3.70
C ASN A 209 -9.96 21.68 -4.39
N PRO A 210 -10.40 22.18 -5.56
CA PRO A 210 -11.59 21.64 -6.22
C PRO A 210 -11.55 20.13 -6.50
N PHE A 211 -10.36 19.54 -6.71
CA PHE A 211 -10.23 18.11 -6.94
C PHE A 211 -10.48 17.31 -5.65
N THR A 212 -9.82 17.68 -4.54
CA THR A 212 -10.07 17.02 -3.24
C THR A 212 -11.50 17.25 -2.79
N ASP A 213 -12.03 18.45 -2.96
CA ASP A 213 -13.39 18.82 -2.55
C ASP A 213 -14.45 17.99 -3.28
N ALA A 214 -14.26 17.75 -4.58
CA ALA A 214 -15.16 16.89 -5.35
C ALA A 214 -15.21 15.46 -4.80
N LEU A 215 -14.07 14.90 -4.39
CA LEU A 215 -14.00 13.57 -3.78
C LEU A 215 -14.62 13.57 -2.38
N CYS A 216 -14.26 14.54 -1.53
CA CYS A 216 -14.71 14.60 -0.13
C CYS A 216 -16.22 14.79 -0.04
N ARG A 217 -16.80 15.67 -0.87
CA ARG A 217 -18.24 15.95 -0.90
C ARG A 217 -19.08 14.69 -1.12
N GLU A 218 -18.60 13.78 -1.95
CA GLU A 218 -19.29 12.52 -2.24
C GLU A 218 -18.92 11.41 -1.23
N ALA A 219 -17.65 11.33 -0.85
CA ALA A 219 -17.13 10.26 -0.01
C ALA A 219 -17.63 10.35 1.44
N ILE A 220 -17.69 11.54 2.04
CA ILE A 220 -18.12 11.74 3.43
C ILE A 220 -19.54 11.17 3.70
N PRO A 221 -20.61 11.60 3.00
CA PRO A 221 -21.96 11.10 3.27
C PRO A 221 -22.10 9.61 2.97
N ARG A 222 -21.45 9.12 1.90
CA ARG A 222 -21.45 7.68 1.55
C ARG A 222 -20.75 6.84 2.60
N GLY A 223 -19.58 7.28 3.08
CA GLY A 223 -18.79 6.61 4.10
C GLY A 223 -19.55 6.53 5.43
N ILE A 224 -20.20 7.62 5.86
CA ILE A 224 -21.05 7.63 7.07
C ILE A 224 -22.19 6.61 6.93
N LYS A 225 -22.89 6.61 5.79
CA LYS A 225 -23.96 5.64 5.54
C LYS A 225 -23.44 4.20 5.57
N ALA A 226 -22.32 3.92 4.91
CA ALA A 226 -21.72 2.59 4.87
C ALA A 226 -21.29 2.10 6.27
N LEU A 227 -20.63 2.95 7.06
CA LEU A 227 -20.26 2.62 8.44
C LEU A 227 -21.49 2.34 9.31
N ARG A 228 -22.56 3.13 9.19
CA ARG A 228 -23.82 2.86 9.90
C ARG A 228 -24.39 1.51 9.50
N THR A 229 -24.36 1.15 8.22
CA THR A 229 -24.75 -0.19 7.76
C THR A 229 -23.89 -1.28 8.42
N CYS A 230 -22.56 -1.15 8.42
CA CYS A 230 -21.66 -2.11 9.06
C CYS A 230 -21.86 -2.21 10.59
N LEU A 231 -22.31 -1.12 11.24
CA LEU A 231 -22.66 -1.11 12.65
C LEU A 231 -23.97 -1.85 12.95
N LEU A 232 -24.98 -1.67 12.08
CA LEU A 232 -26.35 -2.16 12.28
C LEU A 232 -26.59 -3.57 11.75
N TYR A 233 -25.95 -3.93 10.64
CA TYR A 233 -25.98 -5.26 10.08
C TYR A 233 -24.77 -6.04 10.62
N THR A 234 -24.96 -6.70 11.76
CA THR A 234 -24.26 -7.93 12.12
C THR A 234 -24.99 -8.60 13.28
N SER A 235 -25.81 -9.59 12.92
CA SER A 235 -25.96 -10.84 13.69
C SER A 235 -24.62 -11.57 13.76
#